data_AF-A0A2S7Z7P6-F1
#
_entry.id   AF-A0A2S7Z7P6-F1
#
_cell.length_a   1.000
_cell.length_b   1.000
_cell.length_c   1.000
_cell.angle_alpha   90.00
_cell.angle_beta   90.00
_cell.angle_gamma   90.00
#
_symmetry.space_group_name_H-M   'P 1'
#
loop_
_entity.id
_entity.type
_entity.pdbx_description
1 polymer ?
#
loop_
_entity_poly.entity_id
_entity_poly.type
_entity_poly.pdbx_seq_one_letter_code
_entity_poly.pdbx_strand_id
1 'polypeptide(L)'
;MSNINDTIKRINELAAKKKSGQKLTPEELAEKKVLYDTYLAFIRGQVTSTLDRVQFVDSETGERTVPKQALDDFAKRADSAIKENKDIH
;
A
#
# COMPACT_ATOMS: atom_id res chain seq x y z
N MET A 1 4.09 -8.58 -22.20
CA MET A 1 3.98 -7.86 -20.90
C MET A 1 5.37 -7.34 -20.58
N SER A 2 5.55 -6.02 -20.41
CA SER A 2 6.86 -5.50 -20.00
C SER A 2 7.22 -6.04 -18.62
N ASN A 3 8.47 -6.51 -18.46
CA ASN A 3 8.97 -6.97 -17.18
C ASN A 3 9.06 -5.76 -16.23
N ILE A 4 8.73 -5.94 -14.94
CA ILE A 4 8.82 -4.87 -13.94
C ILE A 4 10.22 -4.23 -13.90
N ASN A 5 11.26 -5.03 -14.17
CA ASN A 5 12.64 -4.54 -14.27
C ASN A 5 12.84 -3.58 -15.44
N ASP A 6 12.18 -3.81 -16.56
CA ASP A 6 12.26 -2.93 -17.73
C ASP A 6 11.52 -1.61 -17.45
N THR A 7 10.37 -1.67 -16.76
CA THR A 7 9.65 -0.50 -16.26
C THR A 7 10.53 0.34 -15.33
N ILE A 8 11.21 -0.29 -14.37
CA ILE A 8 12.12 0.39 -13.43
C ILE A 8 13.29 1.04 -14.16
N LYS A 9 13.95 0.31 -15.07
CA LYS A 9 15.04 0.85 -15.90
C LYS A 9 14.59 2.10 -16.65
N ARG A 10 13.43 2.05 -17.30
CA ARG A 10 12.91 3.17 -18.07
C ARG A 10 12.54 4.37 -17.20
N ILE A 11 11.94 4.15 -16.03
CA ILE A 11 11.69 5.21 -15.04
C ILE A 11 13.01 5.91 -14.64
N ASN A 12 14.07 5.14 -14.42
CA ASN A 12 15.38 5.67 -14.04
C ASN A 12 16.02 6.48 -15.17
N GLU A 13 15.91 6.04 -16.43
CA GLU A 13 16.37 6.80 -17.60
C GLU A 13 15.67 8.17 -17.69
N LEU A 14 14.33 8.18 -17.57
CA LEU A 14 13.54 9.42 -17.62
C LEU A 14 13.86 10.33 -16.43
N ALA A 15 14.14 9.77 -15.25
CA ALA A 15 14.59 10.51 -14.09
C ALA A 15 15.99 11.11 -14.29
N ALA A 16 16.92 10.36 -14.89
CA ALA A 16 18.26 10.81 -15.20
C ALA A 16 18.26 11.98 -16.21
N LYS A 17 17.45 11.89 -17.28
CA LYS A 17 17.25 13.00 -18.23
C LYS A 17 16.75 14.27 -17.57
N LYS A 18 15.74 14.14 -16.69
CA LYS A 18 15.23 15.28 -15.91
C LYS A 18 16.32 15.87 -15.00
N LYS A 19 17.12 15.00 -14.35
CA LYS A 19 18.20 15.41 -13.44
C LYS A 19 19.35 16.10 -14.18
N SER A 20 19.63 15.71 -15.42
CA SER A 20 20.67 16.34 -16.26
C SER A 20 20.23 17.68 -16.86
N GLY A 21 19.05 18.20 -16.51
CA GLY A 21 18.55 19.49 -16.98
C GLY A 21 17.80 19.44 -18.32
N GLN A 22 17.61 18.25 -18.91
CA GLN A 22 16.73 18.12 -20.09
C GLN A 22 15.26 18.18 -19.66
N LYS A 23 14.46 18.97 -20.38
CA LYS A 23 13.01 18.92 -20.25
C LYS A 23 12.52 17.64 -20.93
N LEU A 24 11.70 16.88 -20.20
CA LEU A 24 10.99 15.73 -20.77
C LEU A 24 9.98 16.24 -21.80
N THR A 25 9.87 15.53 -22.91
CA THR A 25 8.83 15.83 -23.91
C THR A 25 7.44 15.47 -23.35
N PRO A 26 6.35 16.01 -23.91
CA PRO A 26 4.98 15.62 -23.51
C PRO A 26 4.74 14.10 -23.61
N GLU A 27 5.33 13.45 -24.60
CA GLU A 27 5.26 12.00 -24.81
C GLU A 27 6.01 11.25 -23.70
N GLU A 28 7.21 11.70 -23.34
CA GLU A 28 7.98 11.12 -22.24
C GLU A 28 7.30 11.31 -20.88
N LEU A 29 6.58 12.42 -20.68
CA LEU A 29 5.76 12.63 -19.49
C LEU A 29 4.57 11.68 -19.43
N ALA A 30 3.87 11.48 -20.55
CA ALA A 30 2.78 10.53 -20.65
C ALA A 30 3.27 9.10 -20.44
N GLU A 31 4.39 8.71 -21.07
CA GLU A 31 5.06 7.43 -20.88
C GLU A 31 5.42 7.22 -19.40
N LYS A 32 6.09 8.22 -18.79
CA LYS A 32 6.46 8.17 -17.38
C LYS A 32 5.26 7.92 -16.47
N LYS A 33 4.13 8.56 -16.74
CA LYS A 33 2.91 8.37 -15.95
C LYS A 33 2.44 6.91 -16.01
N VAL A 34 2.35 6.33 -17.21
CA VAL A 34 1.92 4.93 -17.41
C VAL A 34 2.87 3.95 -16.72
N LEU A 35 4.19 4.18 -16.84
CA LEU A 35 5.20 3.36 -16.18
C LEU A 35 5.09 3.44 -14.66
N TYR A 36 4.86 4.64 -14.12
CA TYR A 36 4.73 4.86 -12.69
C TYR A 36 3.45 4.23 -12.13
N ASP A 37 2.34 4.31 -12.86
CA ASP A 37 1.07 3.66 -12.49
C ASP A 37 1.25 2.13 -12.40
N THR A 38 1.99 1.54 -13.36
CA THR A 38 2.34 0.11 -13.37
C THR A 38 3.23 -0.27 -12.19
N TYR A 39 4.28 0.52 -11.92
CA TYR A 39 5.19 0.30 -10.81
C TYR A 39 4.46 0.38 -9.46
N LEU A 40 3.61 1.39 -9.26
CA LEU A 40 2.84 1.53 -8.02
C LEU A 40 1.84 0.39 -7.83
N ALA A 41 1.17 -0.07 -8.89
CA ALA A 41 0.28 -1.24 -8.80
C ALA A 41 1.05 -2.49 -8.36
N PHE A 42 2.24 -2.71 -8.92
CA PHE A 42 3.11 -3.81 -8.53
C PHE A 42 3.52 -3.74 -7.05
N ILE A 43 4.02 -2.58 -6.59
CA ILE A 43 4.42 -2.40 -5.20
C ILE A 43 3.23 -2.58 -4.23
N ARG A 44 2.06 -2.01 -4.56
CA ARG A 44 0.85 -2.21 -3.74
C ARG A 44 0.50 -3.69 -3.62
N GLY A 45 0.53 -4.44 -4.73
CA GLY A 45 0.28 -5.88 -4.72
C GLY A 45 1.27 -6.64 -3.82
N GLN A 46 2.56 -6.30 -3.88
CA GLN A 46 3.58 -6.90 -3.02
C GLN A 46 3.35 -6.61 -1.53
N VAL A 47 3.00 -5.36 -1.19
CA VAL A 47 2.71 -4.94 0.20
C VAL A 47 1.47 -5.66 0.71
N THR A 48 0.37 -5.66 -0.04
CA THR A 48 -0.86 -6.37 0.32
C THR A 48 -0.58 -7.86 0.53
N SER A 49 0.11 -8.52 -0.40
CA SER A 49 0.47 -9.93 -0.27
C SER A 49 1.32 -10.23 0.96
N THR A 50 2.18 -9.28 1.37
CA THR A 50 2.98 -9.43 2.60
C THR A 50 2.11 -9.29 3.83
N LEU A 51 1.23 -8.29 3.87
CA LEU A 51 0.31 -8.07 4.99
C LEU A 51 -0.71 -9.21 5.15
N ASP A 52 -1.18 -9.80 4.04
CA ASP A 52 -2.08 -10.96 4.05
C ASP A 52 -1.46 -12.20 4.72
N ARG A 53 -0.13 -12.30 4.75
CA ARG A 53 0.60 -13.38 5.42
C ARG A 53 0.86 -13.10 6.90
N VAL A 54 0.68 -11.86 7.36
CA VAL A 54 0.89 -11.50 8.76
C VAL A 54 -0.33 -11.91 9.58
N GLN A 55 -0.09 -12.55 10.72
CA GLN A 55 -1.11 -12.88 11.70
C GLN A 55 -0.65 -12.34 13.05
N PHE A 56 -1.56 -11.72 13.79
CA PHE A 56 -1.38 -11.41 15.19
C PHE A 56 -1.70 -12.66 16.01
N VAL A 57 -0.88 -12.95 17.02
CA VAL A 57 -1.10 -14.06 17.94
C VAL A 57 -1.30 -13.48 19.32
N ASP A 58 -2.41 -13.80 19.94
CA ASP A 58 -2.67 -13.46 21.33
C ASP A 58 -1.78 -14.34 22.24
N SER A 59 -1.02 -13.72 23.13
CA SER A 59 -0.03 -14.43 23.95
C SER A 59 -0.64 -15.29 25.06
N GLU A 60 -1.88 -15.01 25.47
CA GLU A 60 -2.55 -15.71 26.57
C GLU A 60 -3.45 -16.83 26.05
N THR A 61 -4.19 -16.58 24.97
CA THR A 61 -5.17 -17.50 24.40
C THR A 61 -4.65 -18.28 23.20
N GLY A 62 -3.57 -17.80 22.56
CA GLY A 62 -3.04 -18.37 21.33
C GLY A 62 -3.89 -18.08 20.08
N GLU A 63 -4.95 -17.28 20.21
CA GLU A 63 -5.83 -16.92 19.10
C GLU A 63 -5.07 -16.15 18.01
N ARG A 64 -5.40 -16.43 16.75
CA ARG A 64 -4.76 -15.78 15.59
C ARG A 64 -5.73 -14.91 14.85
N THR A 65 -5.38 -13.65 14.62
CA THR A 65 -6.20 -12.69 13.88
C THR A 65 -5.39 -12.03 12.77
N VAL A 66 -6.02 -11.80 11.62
CA VAL A 66 -5.37 -11.04 10.52
C VAL A 66 -5.51 -9.54 10.77
N PRO A 67 -4.58 -8.70 10.26
CA PRO A 67 -4.58 -7.28 10.57
C PRO A 67 -5.87 -6.52 10.25
N LYS A 68 -6.53 -6.88 9.15
CA LYS A 68 -7.80 -6.25 8.77
C LYS A 68 -8.92 -6.56 9.78
N GLN A 69 -9.02 -7.82 10.21
CA GLN A 69 -10.00 -8.25 11.20
C GLN A 69 -9.72 -7.61 12.57
N ALA A 70 -8.46 -7.57 12.99
CA ALA A 70 -8.06 -6.93 14.25
C ALA A 70 -8.47 -5.44 14.30
N LEU A 71 -8.34 -4.72 13.18
CA LEU A 71 -8.78 -3.32 13.08
C LEU A 71 -10.32 -3.18 13.20
N ASP A 72 -11.06 -4.02 12.48
CA ASP A 72 -12.52 -4.02 12.53
C ASP A 72 -13.04 -4.35 13.94
N ASP A 73 -12.40 -5.31 14.63
CA ASP A 73 -12.77 -5.70 15.98
C ASP A 73 -12.42 -4.60 17.00
N PHE A 74 -11.29 -3.92 16.83
CA PHE A 74 -10.95 -2.74 17.63
C PHE A 74 -11.99 -1.63 17.48
N ALA A 75 -12.41 -1.33 16.24
CA ALA A 75 -13.43 -0.32 15.98
C ALA A 75 -14.77 -0.66 16.66
N LYS A 76 -15.23 -1.92 16.55
CA LYS A 76 -16.45 -2.39 17.23
C LYS A 76 -16.37 -2.27 18.75
N ARG A 77 -15.21 -2.61 19.35
CA ARG A 77 -14.99 -2.47 20.80
C ARG A 77 -15.03 -1.01 21.23
N ALA A 78 -14.39 -0.12 20.47
CA ALA A 78 -14.41 1.32 20.73
C ALA A 78 -15.84 1.89 20.66
N ASP A 79 -16.60 1.53 19.62
CA ASP A 79 -17.99 1.97 19.47
C ASP A 79 -18.89 1.48 20.61
N SER A 80 -18.69 0.24 21.07
CA SER A 80 -19.45 -0.34 22.19
C SER A 80 -19.13 0.39 23.49
N ALA A 81 -17.85 0.65 23.78
CA ALA A 81 -17.42 1.38 24.97
C ALA A 81 -17.93 2.84 25.00
N ILE A 82 -18.05 3.48 23.83
CA ILE A 82 -18.63 4.84 23.72
C ILE A 82 -20.14 4.83 24.02
N LYS A 83 -20.87 3.80 23.58
CA LYS A 83 -22.31 3.66 23.85
C LYS A 83 -22.57 3.36 25.33
N GLU A 84 -21.82 2.44 25.90
CA GLU A 84 -21.94 2.03 27.30
C GLU A 84 -21.71 3.21 28.27
N ASN A 85 -20.82 4.14 27.93
CA ASN A 85 -20.60 5.37 28.72
C ASN A 85 -21.67 6.45 28.50
N LYS A 86 -22.46 6.40 27.42
CA LYS A 86 -23.54 7.36 27.15
C LYS A 86 -24.87 6.97 27.79
N ASP A 87 -25.08 5.69 28.05
CA ASP A 87 -26.29 5.16 28.68
C ASP A 87 -26.28 5.30 30.23
N ILE A 88 -25.30 6.01 30.80
CA ILE A 88 -25.13 6.26 32.26
C ILE A 88 -25.64 7.67 32.67
N HIS A 89 -26.61 8.25 31.95
CA HIS A 89 -27.30 9.49 32.36
C HIS A 89 -28.81 9.43 32.16
#